data_AF-A0A8I0G092-F1
#
_entry.id   AF-A0A8I0G092-F1
#
_cell.length_a   1.000
_cell.length_b   1.000
_cell.length_c   1.000
_cell.angle_alpha   90.00
_cell.angle_beta   90.00
_cell.angle_gamma   90.00
#
_symmetry.space_group_name_H-M   'P 1'
#
loop_
_entity.id
_entity.type
_entity.pdbx_description
1 polymer ?
#
loop_
_entity_poly.entity_id
_entity_poly.type
_entity_poly.pdbx_seq_one_letter_code
_entity_poly.pdbx_strand_id
1 'polypeptide(L)'
;MTPEDTEEKTEPNLFRGTLQSAKTTVTNCGNNVYSGYGSPLDAIANPLANGGWVCTEADSWIAELKEQCTGIPEAFDDAVSTIQARIGSEPDRVPENDWRGNNWPRQWRMQSMY
;
A
#
# COMPACT_ATOMS: atom_id res chain seq x y z
N MET A 1 9.21 14.48 49.49
CA MET A 1 9.99 14.44 48.25
C MET A 1 10.14 12.97 47.91
N THR A 2 9.79 12.43 46.76
CA THR A 2 8.88 12.72 45.64
C THR A 2 8.57 11.33 45.09
N PRO A 3 7.43 11.08 44.41
CA PRO A 3 7.25 9.82 43.70
C PRO A 3 8.31 9.79 42.59
N GLU A 4 9.45 9.19 42.88
CA GLU A 4 10.58 9.03 41.96
C GLU A 4 10.09 8.18 40.79
N ASP A 5 9.81 8.86 39.68
CA ASP A 5 10.12 8.45 38.32
C ASP A 5 10.35 6.95 38.12
N THR A 6 9.28 6.15 38.19
CA THR A 6 9.21 5.04 37.25
C THR A 6 9.04 5.67 35.87
N GLU A 7 10.15 6.09 35.26
CA GLU A 7 10.20 6.31 33.82
C GLU A 7 9.58 5.05 33.20
N GLU A 8 8.39 5.19 32.62
CA GLU A 8 7.82 4.11 31.83
C GLU A 8 8.83 3.83 30.71
N LYS A 9 9.51 2.69 30.84
CA LYS A 9 10.43 2.23 29.81
C LYS A 9 9.60 2.01 28.56
N THR A 10 9.88 2.80 27.54
CA THR A 10 9.22 2.71 26.24
C THR A 10 10.21 2.33 25.16
N GLU A 11 9.73 1.62 24.15
CA GLU A 11 10.49 1.18 22.99
C GLU A 11 9.84 1.62 21.68
N PRO A 12 10.58 1.65 20.56
CA PRO A 12 10.02 2.03 19.26
C PRO A 12 8.89 1.09 18.83
N ASN A 13 7.82 1.64 18.26
CA ASN A 13 6.72 0.87 17.69
C ASN A 13 7.11 0.32 16.29
N LEU A 14 7.66 -0.89 16.24
CA LEU A 14 8.07 -1.56 15.00
C LEU A 14 6.88 -1.97 14.14
N PHE A 15 5.72 -2.24 14.74
CA PHE A 15 4.47 -2.46 14.01
C PHE A 15 4.09 -1.22 13.19
N ARG A 16 4.17 -0.03 13.77
CA ARG A 16 3.91 1.23 13.06
C ARG A 16 4.89 1.47 11.91
N GLY A 17 6.18 1.15 12.10
CA GLY A 17 7.17 1.16 11.02
C GLY A 17 6.84 0.17 9.88
N THR A 18 6.27 -0.98 10.21
CA THR A 18 5.78 -1.96 9.23
C THR A 18 4.58 -1.41 8.45
N LEU A 19 3.63 -0.74 9.10
CA LEU A 19 2.50 -0.09 8.43
C LEU A 19 2.97 1.01 7.46
N GLN A 20 3.96 1.83 7.85
CA GLN A 20 4.54 2.85 6.97
C GLN A 20 5.19 2.23 5.72
N SER A 21 5.89 1.12 5.91
CA SER A 21 6.50 0.36 4.81
C SER A 21 5.43 -0.21 3.89
N ALA A 22 4.37 -0.82 4.45
CA ALA A 22 3.24 -1.35 3.70
C ALA A 22 2.52 -0.25 2.90
N LYS A 23 2.27 0.93 3.49
CA LYS A 23 1.66 2.07 2.79
C LYS A 23 2.49 2.48 1.57
N THR A 24 3.81 2.56 1.75
CA THR A 24 4.75 2.91 0.68
C THR A 24 4.69 1.88 -0.44
N THR A 25 4.69 0.58 -0.11
CA THR A 25 4.56 -0.50 -1.10
C THR A 25 3.26 -0.38 -1.89
N VAL A 26 2.11 -0.24 -1.22
CA VAL A 26 0.80 -0.12 -1.89
C VAL A 26 0.75 1.11 -2.80
N THR A 27 1.26 2.25 -2.33
CA THR A 27 1.35 3.48 -3.12
C THR A 27 2.19 3.29 -4.38
N ASN A 28 3.36 2.65 -4.24
CA ASN A 28 4.25 2.38 -5.37
C ASN A 28 3.65 1.36 -6.34
N CYS A 29 2.96 0.32 -5.85
CA CYS A 29 2.24 -0.62 -6.68
C CYS A 29 1.17 0.07 -7.53
N GLY A 30 0.34 0.92 -6.92
CA GLY A 30 -0.64 1.74 -7.65
C GLY A 30 0.05 2.59 -8.72
N ASN A 31 1.04 3.39 -8.33
CA ASN A 31 1.79 4.25 -9.26
C ASN A 31 2.44 3.49 -10.42
N ASN A 32 2.96 2.29 -10.18
CA ASN A 32 3.58 1.47 -11.21
C ASN A 32 2.56 0.93 -12.22
N VAL A 33 1.36 0.56 -11.75
CA VAL A 33 0.24 0.23 -12.65
C VAL A 33 -0.16 1.44 -13.50
N TYR A 34 0.01 2.65 -12.97
CA TYR A 34 -0.30 3.90 -13.68
C TYR A 34 0.84 4.43 -14.57
N SER A 35 2.07 3.94 -14.40
CA SER A 35 3.25 4.63 -14.93
C SER A 35 3.24 4.67 -16.46
N GLY A 36 3.21 5.89 -17.01
CA GLY A 36 3.18 6.14 -18.47
C GLY A 36 1.78 6.27 -19.07
N TYR A 37 0.71 6.07 -18.29
CA TYR A 37 -0.67 6.15 -18.74
C TYR A 37 -1.49 7.09 -17.85
N GLY A 38 -2.48 7.78 -18.43
CA GLY A 38 -3.33 8.73 -17.69
C GLY A 38 -4.27 8.07 -16.67
N SER A 39 -4.52 6.77 -16.81
CA SER A 39 -5.32 5.95 -15.89
C SER A 39 -4.89 4.48 -15.95
N PRO A 40 -5.14 3.67 -14.90
CA PRO A 40 -4.94 2.22 -14.94
C PRO A 40 -5.75 1.53 -16.05
N LEU A 41 -6.94 2.07 -16.35
CA LEU A 41 -7.77 1.59 -17.44
C LEU A 41 -7.07 1.75 -18.78
N ASP A 42 -6.40 2.89 -18.98
CA ASP A 42 -5.65 3.17 -20.18
C ASP A 42 -4.34 2.38 -20.24
N ALA A 43 -3.71 2.10 -19.09
CA ALA A 43 -2.52 1.23 -19.03
C ALA A 43 -2.83 -0.20 -19.52
N ILE A 44 -4.03 -0.70 -19.22
CA ILE A 44 -4.49 -2.02 -19.64
C ILE A 44 -4.99 -1.98 -21.10
N ALA A 45 -5.78 -0.98 -21.46
CA ALA A 45 -6.47 -0.91 -22.74
C ALA A 45 -5.58 -0.41 -23.90
N ASN A 46 -4.69 0.56 -23.67
CA ASN A 46 -3.94 1.20 -24.76
C ASN A 46 -2.97 0.27 -25.49
N PRO A 47 -2.26 -0.69 -24.85
CA PRO A 47 -1.47 -1.66 -25.58
C PRO A 47 -2.31 -2.53 -26.54
N LEU A 48 -3.54 -2.85 -26.16
CA LEU A 48 -4.46 -3.67 -26.94
C LEU A 48 -5.07 -2.86 -28.10
N ALA A 49 -5.47 -1.61 -27.84
CA ALA A 49 -5.97 -0.68 -28.86
C ALA A 49 -4.91 -0.34 -29.92
N ASN A 50 -3.66 -0.11 -29.50
CA ASN A 50 -2.57 0.26 -30.41
C ASN A 50 -1.85 -0.95 -31.04
N GLY A 51 -2.20 -2.17 -30.62
CA GLY A 51 -1.60 -3.42 -31.11
C GLY A 51 -2.05 -3.85 -32.51
N GLY A 52 -2.88 -3.06 -33.19
CA GLY A 52 -3.34 -3.32 -34.55
C GLY A 52 -4.64 -4.11 -34.66
N TRP A 53 -5.35 -4.32 -33.54
CA TRP A 53 -6.70 -4.89 -33.57
C TRP A 53 -7.71 -3.77 -33.84
N VAL A 54 -8.12 -3.61 -35.11
CA VAL A 54 -9.00 -2.51 -35.55
C VAL A 54 -10.29 -3.08 -36.16
N CYS A 55 -11.29 -3.34 -35.31
CA CYS A 55 -12.67 -3.61 -35.70
C CYS A 55 -13.65 -3.23 -34.57
N THR A 56 -14.94 -3.09 -34.87
CA THR A 56 -15.97 -2.66 -33.90
C THR A 56 -16.06 -3.58 -32.67
N GLU A 57 -15.79 -4.87 -32.85
CA GLU A 57 -15.73 -5.86 -31.77
C GLU A 57 -14.55 -5.61 -30.83
N ALA A 58 -13.42 -5.13 -31.34
CA ALA A 58 -12.26 -4.76 -30.54
C ALA A 58 -12.58 -3.58 -29.62
N ASP A 59 -13.22 -2.54 -30.16
CA ASP A 59 -13.62 -1.36 -29.39
C ASP A 59 -14.63 -1.71 -28.29
N SER A 60 -15.60 -2.58 -28.61
CA SER A 60 -16.62 -3.04 -27.66
C SER A 60 -15.98 -3.84 -26.52
N TRP A 61 -15.08 -4.76 -26.85
CA TRP A 61 -14.38 -5.57 -25.85
C TRP A 61 -13.42 -4.74 -24.99
N ILE A 62 -12.73 -3.75 -25.58
CA ILE A 62 -11.88 -2.81 -24.82
C ILE A 62 -12.73 -2.00 -23.83
N ALA A 63 -13.92 -1.57 -24.22
CA ALA A 63 -14.84 -0.86 -23.33
C ALA A 63 -15.29 -1.74 -22.15
N GLU A 64 -15.66 -3.00 -22.41
CA GLU A 64 -16.02 -3.98 -21.38
C GLU A 64 -14.84 -4.24 -20.42
N LEU A 65 -13.61 -4.36 -20.95
CA LEU A 65 -12.41 -4.54 -20.15
C LEU A 65 -12.16 -3.32 -19.25
N LYS A 66 -12.32 -2.10 -19.78
CA LYS A 66 -12.21 -0.87 -18.97
C LYS A 66 -13.24 -0.87 -17.86
N GLU A 67 -14.49 -1.26 -18.13
CA GLU A 67 -15.54 -1.35 -17.11
C GLU A 67 -15.17 -2.34 -15.99
N GLN A 68 -14.69 -3.54 -16.34
CA GLN A 68 -14.24 -4.53 -15.35
C GLN A 68 -13.08 -4.05 -14.48
N CYS A 69 -12.22 -3.19 -15.03
CA CYS A 69 -11.06 -2.66 -14.33
C CYS A 69 -11.35 -1.36 -13.54
N THR A 70 -12.58 -0.81 -13.60
CA THR A 70 -12.91 0.50 -13.00
C THR A 70 -12.57 0.60 -11.52
N GLY A 71 -12.79 -0.46 -10.74
CA GLY A 71 -12.58 -0.46 -9.28
C GLY A 71 -11.13 -0.63 -8.81
N ILE A 72 -10.17 -0.83 -9.72
CA ILE A 72 -8.75 -1.01 -9.38
C ILE A 72 -8.17 0.24 -8.68
N PRO A 73 -8.28 1.46 -9.24
CA PRO A 73 -7.77 2.66 -8.57
C PRO A 73 -8.39 2.90 -7.19
N GLU A 74 -9.71 2.77 -7.04
CA GLU A 74 -10.38 2.93 -5.75
C GLU A 74 -9.88 1.90 -4.72
N ALA A 75 -9.63 0.66 -5.14
CA ALA A 75 -9.08 -0.36 -4.25
C ALA A 75 -7.68 0.00 -3.72
N PHE A 76 -6.82 0.63 -4.53
CA PHE A 76 -5.53 1.12 -4.06
C PHE A 76 -5.68 2.29 -3.09
N ASP A 77 -6.55 3.25 -3.40
CA ASP A 77 -6.82 4.40 -2.53
C ASP A 77 -7.41 3.96 -1.18
N ASP A 78 -8.37 3.03 -1.19
CA ASP A 78 -8.98 2.45 0.00
C ASP A 78 -7.95 1.72 0.86
N ALA A 79 -7.03 0.96 0.24
CA ALA A 79 -5.95 0.28 0.94
C ALA A 79 -4.99 1.29 1.60
N VAL A 80 -4.59 2.35 0.88
CA VAL A 80 -3.73 3.42 1.43
C VAL A 80 -4.44 4.14 2.59
N SER A 81 -5.72 4.46 2.42
CA SER A 81 -6.55 5.12 3.44
C SER A 81 -6.66 4.26 4.71
N THR A 82 -6.95 2.97 4.56
CA THR A 82 -7.06 2.01 5.67
C THR A 82 -5.75 1.90 6.45
N ILE A 83 -4.61 1.78 5.75
CA ILE A 83 -3.30 1.72 6.39
C ILE A 83 -2.98 3.05 7.09
N GLN A 84 -3.28 4.19 6.45
CA GLN A 84 -3.05 5.52 7.02
C GLN A 84 -3.87 5.76 8.29
N ALA A 85 -5.14 5.34 8.30
CA ALA A 85 -5.99 5.41 9.49
C ALA A 85 -5.40 4.58 10.64
N ARG A 86 -4.91 3.37 10.33
CA ARG A 86 -4.24 2.52 11.33
C ARG A 86 -2.96 3.17 11.85
N ILE A 87 -2.12 3.76 10.99
CA ILE A 87 -0.91 4.50 11.40
C ILE A 87 -1.27 5.64 12.35
N GLY A 88 -2.36 6.38 12.08
CA GLY A 88 -2.84 7.47 12.94
C GLY A 88 -3.32 7.01 14.31
N SER A 89 -3.73 5.75 14.45
CA SER A 89 -4.14 5.15 15.73
C SER A 89 -2.98 4.57 16.56
N GLU A 90 -1.77 4.49 15.99
CA GLU A 90 -0.62 3.87 16.66
C GLU A 90 0.35 4.93 17.20
N PRO A 91 0.79 4.81 18.47
CA PRO A 91 1.76 5.72 19.06
C PRO A 91 3.15 5.50 18.46
N ASP A 92 4.02 6.52 18.55
CA ASP A 92 5.42 6.46 18.11
C ASP A 92 6.22 5.42 18.92
N ARG A 93 5.91 5.32 20.21
CA ARG A 93 6.56 4.42 21.19
C ARG A 93 5.50 3.61 21.94
N VAL A 94 5.88 2.43 22.37
CA VAL A 94 5.04 1.51 23.16
C VAL A 94 5.77 1.10 24.43
N PRO A 95 5.06 0.61 25.47
CA PRO A 95 5.71 0.08 26.67
C PRO A 95 6.71 -1.04 26.34
N GLU A 96 7.75 -1.17 27.17
CA GLU A 96 8.73 -2.26 27.05
C GLU A 96 8.03 -3.63 27.05
N ASN A 97 8.47 -4.52 26.15
CA ASN A 97 7.90 -5.85 25.90
C ASN A 97 6.49 -5.87 25.25
N ASP A 98 5.94 -4.73 24.81
CA ASP A 98 4.73 -4.72 23.98
C ASP A 98 4.98 -5.49 22.66
N TRP A 99 3.98 -6.25 22.21
CA TRP A 99 4.07 -7.05 20.99
C TRP A 99 4.32 -6.20 19.72
N ARG A 100 3.99 -4.91 19.75
CA ARG A 100 4.24 -3.93 18.67
C ARG A 100 5.66 -3.38 18.67
N GLY A 101 6.37 -3.52 19.79
CA GLY A 101 7.71 -3.00 19.97
C GLY A 101 8.77 -3.97 19.49
N ASN A 102 9.78 -4.25 20.32
CA ASN A 102 10.88 -5.14 19.96
C ASN A 102 10.45 -6.60 19.77
N ASN A 103 9.30 -6.98 20.33
CA ASN A 103 8.68 -8.30 20.16
C ASN A 103 7.92 -8.46 18.84
N TRP A 104 7.79 -7.40 18.03
CA TRP A 104 7.11 -7.47 16.74
C TRP A 104 7.82 -8.46 15.80
N PRO A 105 7.10 -9.42 15.19
CA PRO A 105 7.69 -10.42 14.30
C PRO A 105 8.41 -9.78 13.12
N ARG A 106 9.74 -9.89 13.09
CA ARG A 106 10.59 -9.37 12.01
C ARG A 106 10.56 -10.30 10.78
N GLN A 107 9.39 -10.56 10.20
CA GLN A 107 9.30 -11.44 9.03
C GLN A 107 9.55 -10.75 7.67
N TRP A 108 9.80 -9.45 7.64
CA TRP A 108 9.86 -8.68 6.37
C TRP A 108 11.26 -8.17 5.98
N ARG A 109 12.30 -8.94 6.34
CA ARG A 109 13.68 -8.71 5.86
C ARG A 109 14.23 -9.93 5.10
N MET A 110 13.45 -10.46 4.16
CA MET A 110 13.94 -11.39 3.13
C MET A 110 13.35 -11.02 1.76
N GLN A 111 13.55 -9.77 1.33
CA GLN A 111 13.83 -9.56 -0.09
C GLN A 111 15.33 -9.32 -0.16
N SER A 112 16.07 -10.41 -0.34
CA SER A 112 17.42 -10.32 -0.88
C SER A 112 17.33 -9.51 -2.16
N MET A 113 17.97 -8.35 -2.17
CA MET A 113 18.46 -7.75 -3.41
C MET A 113 19.39 -8.79 -4.04
N TYR A 114 18.91 -9.55 -5.03
CA TYR A 114 19.70 -10.12 -6.14
C TYR A 114 18.74 -10.54 -7.25
#